data_AF-A0A3N6GQU6-F1
#
_entry.id   AF-A0A3N6GQU6-F1
#
_cell.length_a   1.000
_cell.length_b   1.000
_cell.length_c   1.000
_cell.angle_alpha   90.00
_cell.angle_beta   90.00
_cell.angle_gamma   90.00
#
_symmetry.space_group_name_H-M   'P 1'
#
loop_
_entity.id
_entity.type
_entity.pdbx_description
1 polymer ?
#
loop_
_entity_poly.entity_id
_entity_poly.type
_entity_poly.pdbx_seq_one_letter_code
_entity_poly.pdbx_strand_id
1 'polypeptide(L)'
;MTRSMRMLLIRHGQTPSNLGHFLDTARPGPASPTWVSGRRRRCPERPPGRTSPRLYASTLARTQLTAAPLAPERGIEVRIRDGIRELSAGDLEMRADEDAVRRYLTTAFS
;
A
#
# COMPACT_ATOMS: atom_id res chain seq x y z
N MET A 1 -9.34 32.49 -3.94
CA MET A 1 -8.79 31.55 -2.93
C MET A 1 -8.57 30.19 -3.60
N THR A 2 -7.32 29.80 -3.87
CA THR A 2 -7.04 28.45 -4.38
C THR A 2 -7.28 27.44 -3.26
N ARG A 3 -8.12 26.42 -3.51
CA ARG A 3 -8.29 25.32 -2.55
C ARG A 3 -6.99 24.52 -2.48
N SER A 4 -6.31 24.55 -1.33
CA SER A 4 -5.13 23.72 -1.08
C SER A 4 -5.53 22.23 -0.96
N MET A 5 -5.01 21.40 -1.87
CA MET A 5 -5.13 19.94 -1.80
C MET A 5 -4.09 19.38 -0.82
N ARG A 6 -4.50 18.44 0.03
CA ARG A 6 -3.61 17.68 0.92
C ARG A 6 -3.73 16.21 0.55
N MET A 7 -2.59 15.58 0.24
CA MET A 7 -2.50 14.15 -0.03
C MET A 7 -1.76 13.46 1.11
N LEU A 8 -2.22 12.27 1.49
CA LEU A 8 -1.55 11.37 2.43
C LEU A 8 -1.17 10.10 1.68
N LEU A 9 0.12 9.80 1.60
CA LEU A 9 0.65 8.59 0.99
C LEU A 9 0.96 7.57 2.09
N ILE A 10 0.38 6.37 1.99
CA ILE A 10 0.51 5.32 2.99
C ILE A 10 1.04 4.05 2.30
N ARG A 11 2.21 3.57 2.72
CA ARG A 11 2.70 2.24 2.33
C ARG A 11 1.83 1.16 2.98
N HIS A 12 1.56 0.07 2.26
CA HIS A 12 0.84 -1.07 2.81
C HIS A 12 1.52 -1.66 4.05
N GLY A 13 0.76 -2.38 4.87
CA GLY A 13 1.27 -3.14 6.01
C GLY A 13 2.23 -4.26 5.60
N GLN A 14 3.03 -4.74 6.55
CA GLN A 14 3.97 -5.84 6.34
C GLN A 14 3.24 -7.14 5.99
N THR A 15 3.84 -7.95 5.13
CA THR A 15 3.37 -9.27 4.69
C THR A 15 4.39 -10.35 5.06
N PRO A 16 4.03 -11.65 5.06
CA PRO A 16 4.98 -12.76 5.20
C PRO A 16 6.17 -12.65 4.24
N SER A 17 5.90 -12.27 2.98
CA SER A 17 6.94 -12.08 1.97
C SER A 17 7.93 -10.97 2.35
N ASN A 18 7.46 -9.91 3.02
CA ASN A 18 8.37 -8.89 3.55
C ASN A 18 9.24 -9.40 4.71
N LEU A 19 8.73 -10.31 5.55
CA LEU A 19 9.54 -10.93 6.61
C LEU A 19 10.58 -11.89 6.03
N GLY A 20 10.24 -12.60 4.95
CA GLY A 20 11.15 -13.48 4.23
C GLY A 20 12.01 -12.79 3.17
N HIS A 21 11.98 -11.46 3.08
CA HIS A 21 12.73 -10.66 2.09
C HIS A 21 12.45 -11.00 0.61
N PHE A 22 11.30 -11.60 0.31
CA PHE A 22 10.90 -11.96 -1.05
C PHE A 22 10.43 -10.74 -1.85
N LEU A 23 10.86 -10.67 -3.12
CA LEU A 23 10.35 -9.74 -4.14
C LEU A 23 8.95 -10.16 -4.59
N ASP A 24 7.94 -9.82 -3.79
CA ASP A 24 6.54 -10.19 -4.01
C ASP A 24 5.71 -9.00 -4.52
N THR A 25 5.61 -8.90 -5.84
CA THR A 25 4.97 -7.80 -6.57
C THR A 25 3.77 -8.25 -7.39
N ALA A 26 3.55 -9.56 -7.52
CA ALA A 26 2.46 -10.13 -8.28
C ALA A 26 1.08 -9.74 -7.74
N ARG A 27 0.08 -9.72 -8.63
CA ARG A 27 -1.34 -9.51 -8.30
C ARG A 27 -2.04 -10.87 -8.16
N PRO A 28 -2.91 -11.10 -7.15
CA PRO A 28 -3.31 -10.17 -6.08
C PRO A 28 -2.25 -9.98 -4.98
N GLY A 29 -1.21 -10.82 -4.99
CA GLY A 29 -0.17 -10.86 -3.96
C GLY A 29 -0.67 -11.53 -2.67
N PRO A 30 0.16 -11.59 -1.62
CA PRO A 30 -0.18 -12.28 -0.38
C PRO A 30 -1.37 -11.59 0.27
N ALA A 31 -2.42 -12.39 0.49
CA ALA A 31 -3.69 -11.94 1.07
C ALA A 31 -3.63 -11.75 2.59
N SER A 32 -2.51 -12.08 3.23
CA SER A 32 -2.38 -12.02 4.68
C SER A 32 -1.28 -11.03 5.06
N PRO A 33 -1.61 -9.86 5.63
CA PRO A 33 -0.61 -9.13 6.39
C PRO A 33 -0.22 -10.00 7.60
N THR A 34 1.06 -10.07 7.93
CA THR A 34 1.52 -10.64 9.22
C THR A 34 1.06 -9.82 10.42
N TRP A 35 0.45 -8.65 10.17
CA TRP A 35 -0.17 -7.81 11.18
C TRP A 35 -1.45 -8.42 11.75
N VAL A 36 -1.26 -9.21 12.79
CA VAL A 36 -2.25 -9.45 13.85
C VAL A 36 -2.65 -8.09 14.45
N SER A 37 -3.79 -7.56 14.04
CA SER A 37 -4.81 -6.78 14.81
C SER A 37 -4.43 -5.75 15.90
N GLY A 38 -3.17 -5.35 16.11
CA GLY A 38 -2.77 -4.63 17.33
C GLY A 38 -2.59 -3.11 17.23
N ARG A 39 -2.31 -2.56 16.04
CA ARG A 39 -2.16 -1.11 15.86
C ARG A 39 -3.06 -0.63 14.75
N ARG A 40 -4.24 -0.09 15.10
CA ARG A 40 -4.97 0.81 14.21
C ARG A 40 -4.00 1.92 13.82
N ARG A 41 -3.64 2.02 12.53
CA ARG A 41 -3.08 3.27 12.02
C ARG A 41 -4.16 4.33 12.28
N ARG A 42 -3.96 5.16 13.31
CA ARG A 42 -4.81 6.34 13.52
C ARG A 42 -4.66 7.20 12.27
N CYS A 43 -5.75 7.32 11.53
CA CYS A 43 -5.80 8.28 10.44
C CYS A 43 -5.69 9.69 11.08
N PRO A 44 -4.83 10.60 10.58
CA PRO A 44 -4.70 11.94 11.14
C PRO A 44 -6.05 12.64 11.26
N GLU A 45 -6.22 13.48 12.29
CA GLU A 45 -7.48 14.22 12.50
C GLU A 45 -7.84 15.07 11.27
N ARG A 46 -9.14 15.17 10.99
CA ARG A 46 -9.66 15.94 9.86
C ARG A 46 -9.73 17.42 10.25
N PRO A 47 -9.08 18.34 9.52
CA PRO A 47 -9.30 19.77 9.72
C PRO A 47 -10.75 20.14 9.38
N PRO A 48 -11.41 21.03 10.15
CA PRO A 48 -12.76 21.50 9.86
C PRO A 48 -12.85 22.16 8.47
N GLY A 49 -14.02 22.05 7.82
CA GLY A 49 -14.31 22.73 6.54
C GLY A 49 -13.77 22.07 5.25
N ARG A 50 -13.11 20.91 5.32
CA ARG A 50 -12.63 20.19 4.12
C ARG A 50 -13.69 19.23 3.58
N THR A 51 -13.80 19.11 2.24
CA THR A 51 -14.61 18.05 1.60
C THR A 51 -14.21 16.65 2.09
N SER A 52 -15.14 15.70 2.06
CA SER A 52 -14.88 14.29 2.38
C SER A 52 -13.63 13.79 1.64
N PRO A 53 -12.63 13.22 2.35
CA PRO A 53 -11.43 12.75 1.70
C PRO A 53 -11.76 11.56 0.80
N ARG A 54 -10.97 11.40 -0.28
CA ARG A 54 -11.04 10.23 -1.14
C ARG A 54 -9.96 9.25 -0.70
N LEU A 55 -10.32 7.97 -0.59
CA LEU A 55 -9.41 6.89 -0.23
C LEU A 55 -9.23 5.96 -1.43
N TYR A 56 -7.98 5.74 -1.82
CA TYR A 56 -7.61 4.87 -2.92
C TYR A 56 -6.69 3.76 -2.44
N ALA A 57 -6.87 2.56 -2.98
CA ALA A 57 -5.97 1.43 -2.82
C ALA A 57 -5.63 0.86 -4.20
N SER A 58 -4.48 0.20 -4.32
CA SER A 58 -4.09 -0.46 -5.56
C SER A 58 -4.90 -1.74 -5.80
N THR A 59 -4.64 -2.40 -6.92
CA THR A 59 -5.17 -3.72 -7.25
C THR A 59 -4.59 -4.86 -6.40
N LEU A 60 -3.62 -4.59 -5.50
CA LEU A 60 -2.94 -5.57 -4.65
C LEU A 60 -3.64 -5.72 -3.28
N ALA A 61 -3.89 -6.96 -2.85
CA ALA A 61 -4.67 -7.29 -1.65
C ALA A 61 -4.12 -6.60 -0.38
N ARG A 62 -2.80 -6.61 -0.20
CA ARG A 62 -2.11 -5.94 0.92
C ARG A 62 -2.43 -4.45 1.05
N THR A 63 -2.63 -3.74 -0.07
CA THR A 63 -3.01 -2.32 -0.04
C THR A 63 -4.47 -2.13 0.36
N GLN A 64 -5.36 -3.02 -0.07
CA GLN A 64 -6.79 -3.00 0.25
C GLN A 64 -7.02 -3.28 1.74
N LEU A 65 -6.33 -4.30 2.27
CA LEU A 65 -6.39 -4.64 3.70
C LEU A 65 -5.81 -3.53 4.59
N THR A 66 -4.81 -2.80 4.10
CA THR A 66 -4.28 -1.62 4.81
C THR A 66 -5.27 -0.44 4.79
N ALA A 67 -6.00 -0.26 3.69
CA ALA A 67 -6.96 0.84 3.53
C ALA A 67 -8.30 0.58 4.25
N ALA A 68 -8.75 -0.67 4.30
CA ALA A 68 -10.03 -1.08 4.88
C ALA A 68 -10.32 -0.49 6.27
N PRO A 69 -9.41 -0.52 7.26
CA PRO A 69 -9.70 0.05 8.58
C PRO A 69 -9.79 1.58 8.61
N LEU A 70 -9.35 2.28 7.56
CA LEU A 70 -9.43 3.75 7.46
C LEU A 70 -10.81 4.25 6.99
N ALA A 71 -11.63 3.37 6.43
CA ALA A 71 -12.93 3.68 5.83
C ALA A 71 -14.07 3.86 6.86
N PRO A 72 -14.30 2.92 7.82
CA PRO A 72 -15.46 2.96 8.72
C PRO A 72 -15.51 4.18 9.64
N GLU A 73 -14.36 4.69 10.11
CA GLU A 73 -14.31 5.84 11.02
C GLU A 73 -14.76 7.15 10.35
N ARG A 74 -14.96 7.19 9.02
CA ARG A 74 -15.12 8.43 8.25
C ARG A 74 -16.22 8.41 7.19
N GLY A 75 -16.93 7.29 7.03
CA GLY A 75 -17.94 7.14 5.97
C GLY A 75 -17.36 7.25 4.55
N ILE A 76 -16.12 6.77 4.35
CA ILE A 76 -15.41 6.86 3.08
C ILE A 76 -15.28 5.47 2.46
N GLU A 77 -15.62 5.34 1.19
CA GLU A 77 -15.40 4.12 0.41
C GLU A 77 -13.93 3.99 -0.03
N VAL A 78 -13.37 2.77 0.08
CA VAL A 78 -12.07 2.45 -0.52
C VAL A 78 -12.24 2.23 -2.02
N ARG A 79 -11.65 3.09 -2.85
CA ARG A 79 -11.69 2.94 -4.31
C ARG A 79 -10.46 2.21 -4.82
N ILE A 80 -10.67 1.10 -5.52
CA ILE A 80 -9.57 0.40 -6.18
C ILE A 80 -9.18 1.18 -7.43
N ARG A 81 -7.91 1.56 -7.52
CA ARG A 81 -7.35 2.30 -8.64
C ARG A 81 -6.22 1.51 -9.26
N ASP A 82 -6.35 1.24 -10.55
CA ASP A 82 -5.24 0.72 -11.35
C ASP A 82 -4.18 1.81 -11.61
N GLY A 83 -2.94 1.40 -11.87
CA GLY A 83 -1.82 2.31 -12.12
C GLY A 83 -1.13 2.88 -10.87
N ILE A 84 -1.48 2.39 -9.67
CA ILE A 84 -0.80 2.74 -8.40
C ILE A 84 -0.29 1.49 -7.65
N ARG A 85 -0.05 0.39 -8.38
CA ARG A 85 0.54 -0.84 -7.84
C ARG A 85 2.07 -0.70 -7.73
N GLU A 86 2.67 -1.61 -6.96
CA GLU A 86 4.13 -1.79 -6.93
C GLU A 86 4.66 -2.08 -8.34
N LEU A 87 5.90 -1.66 -8.62
CA LEU A 87 6.60 -2.07 -9.84
C LEU A 87 6.72 -3.60 -9.86
N SER A 88 6.57 -4.21 -11.03
CA SER A 88 6.70 -5.66 -11.16
C SER A 88 8.16 -6.10 -11.06
N ALA A 89 8.45 -7.15 -10.29
CA ALA A 89 9.76 -7.77 -10.20
C ALA A 89 10.09 -8.64 -11.44
N GLY A 90 9.11 -8.94 -12.30
CA GLY A 90 9.30 -9.74 -13.51
C GLY A 90 9.92 -11.10 -13.18
N ASP A 91 11.03 -11.43 -13.84
CA ASP A 91 11.78 -12.68 -13.62
C ASP A 91 12.40 -12.81 -12.22
N LEU A 92 12.38 -11.73 -11.43
CA LEU A 92 12.88 -11.72 -10.05
C LEU A 92 11.79 -12.01 -9.02
N GLU A 93 10.54 -12.20 -9.46
CA GLU A 93 9.41 -12.47 -8.57
C GLU A 93 9.70 -13.66 -7.64
N MET A 94 9.39 -13.49 -6.35
CA MET A 94 9.65 -14.46 -5.28
C MET A 94 11.12 -14.84 -5.05
N ARG A 95 12.08 -14.11 -5.63
CA ARG A 95 13.48 -14.22 -5.20
C ARG A 95 13.71 -13.40 -3.94
N ALA A 96 14.63 -13.87 -3.10
CA ALA A 96 15.04 -13.21 -1.85
C ALA A 96 16.55 -13.08 -1.71
N ASP A 97 17.32 -13.53 -2.71
CA ASP A 97 18.77 -13.40 -2.72
C ASP A 97 19.21 -11.95 -3.00
N GLU A 98 20.40 -11.60 -2.50
CA GLU A 98 20.93 -10.23 -2.55
C GLU A 98 21.07 -9.72 -3.99
N ASP A 99 21.49 -10.57 -4.93
CA ASP A 99 21.64 -10.21 -6.34
C ASP A 99 20.30 -9.83 -6.97
N ALA A 100 19.24 -10.59 -6.68
CA ALA A 100 17.88 -10.26 -7.13
C ALA A 100 17.41 -8.93 -6.58
N VAL A 101 17.56 -8.73 -5.26
CA VAL A 101 17.15 -7.50 -4.58
C VAL A 101 17.92 -6.30 -5.15
N ARG A 102 19.23 -6.41 -5.31
CA ARG A 102 20.08 -5.37 -5.89
C ARG A 102 19.65 -5.03 -7.31
N ARG A 103 19.42 -6.05 -8.16
CA ARG A 103 18.98 -5.86 -9.55
C ARG A 103 17.61 -5.18 -9.61
N TYR A 104 16.67 -5.59 -8.77
CA TYR A 104 15.34 -4.98 -8.69
C TYR A 104 15.43 -3.50 -8.29
N LEU A 105 16.14 -3.19 -7.20
CA LEU A 105 16.26 -1.81 -6.70
C LEU A 105 16.98 -0.89 -7.69
N THR A 106 18.08 -1.36 -8.28
CA THR A 106 18.81 -0.57 -9.28
C THR A 106 17.98 -0.30 -10.54
N THR A 107 17.14 -1.27 -10.97
CA THR A 107 16.23 -1.08 -12.12
C THR A 107 15.03 -0.19 -11.78
N ALA A 108 14.50 -0.29 -10.56
CA ALA A 108 13.30 0.44 -10.14
C ALA A 108 13.54 1.94 -9.91
N PHE A 109 14.79 2.32 -9.59
CA PHE A 109 15.16 3.68 -9.19
C PHE A 109 16.23 4.33 -10.09
N SER A 110 16.55 3.72 -11.25
CA SER A 110 17.43 4.30 -12.26
C SER A 110 16.79 5.46 -13.02
#